data_AF-A0A0Q8Q153-F1
#
_entry.id   AF-A0A0Q8Q153-F1
#
_cell.length_a   1.000
_cell.length_b   1.000
_cell.length_c   1.000
_cell.angle_alpha   90.00
_cell.angle_beta   90.00
_cell.angle_gamma   90.00
#
_symmetry.space_group_name_H-M   'P 1'
#
loop_
_entity.id
_entity.type
_entity.pdbx_description
1 polymer ?
#
loop_
_entity_poly.entity_id
_entity_poly.type
_entity_poly.pdbx_seq_one_letter_code
_entity_poly.pdbx_strand_id
1 'polypeptide(L)'
;MHDGDIAIEERMLTWIERRWRTVFWLLFLGVCTYFLVYKWGQIRWLALSDTDDNMRLAEVKAWLGGQGWFDLRQHKLAPPDGLNIHWSRLVDLPIAGLILIFRPFVGDFTAYRIACAVAPMLALIPALWAMIVTVRRIVHPRAYPVAFAILMCAQTTLFMWMPLRIDHHGWQLAMLLLVIAGLADPQARRGGAMAGIATAFSFGIGLELIPVMAIAGASIALRWAWASAEDARADAGRLAAYAIALGGGCALAFGGFASYDNRAMVCDVLSPVYLSTLLLAAALLLGLSFVRAGGRGVRLALLVLAGGIIAAFFLISFPQCIGRPEAISPELERLWFTNIREVKPLYTKPWRDALDTAYLPVIGTIGAMIAAWRAREQATAPVWMSIALLSLFATAGLLWQSRFGPQAQLLGTFGATALAWLILPRLLDSGSALVRVGGTLLAFFALSGQLAQFATMIPKSEKEVKRASREANAAGKPGRCMTIPALAQLDRLPAATMLTFVDMGPRLITMTRHSAITGPYHRNGDAILDVIHSFRATSPEVAHAVMKRRGATMVLLCPGMAESTIYKARAPQGFYTQLIDGNVPAWLEPVELPDNSPFQLWRMVG
;
A
#
# COMPACT_ATOMS: atom_id res chain seq x y z
N MET A 1 -6.47 -31.98 -39.66
CA MET A 1 -5.93 -30.85 -38.87
C MET A 1 -6.69 -30.64 -37.57
N HIS A 2 -8.04 -30.67 -37.56
CA HIS A 2 -8.85 -30.38 -36.37
C HIS A 2 -8.58 -31.30 -35.15
N ASP A 3 -8.41 -32.61 -35.33
CA ASP A 3 -8.16 -33.54 -34.21
C ASP A 3 -6.77 -33.38 -33.58
N GLY A 4 -5.79 -32.91 -34.36
CA GLY A 4 -4.43 -32.68 -33.87
C GLY A 4 -4.35 -31.48 -32.92
N ASP A 5 -5.07 -30.41 -33.23
CA ASP A 5 -5.10 -29.17 -32.44
C ASP A 5 -5.83 -29.39 -31.11
N ILE A 6 -6.96 -30.10 -31.11
CA ILE A 6 -7.71 -30.46 -29.89
C ILE A 6 -6.83 -31.31 -28.95
N ALA A 7 -6.06 -32.25 -29.51
CA ALA A 7 -5.14 -33.08 -28.72
C ALA A 7 -3.96 -32.27 -28.14
N ILE A 8 -3.51 -31.20 -28.79
CA ILE A 8 -2.47 -30.30 -28.26
C ILE A 8 -3.04 -29.45 -27.12
N GLU A 9 -4.23 -28.88 -27.30
CA GLU A 9 -4.88 -28.04 -26.30
C GLU A 9 -5.14 -28.80 -25.00
N GLU A 10 -5.75 -30.00 -25.07
CA GLU A 10 -6.04 -30.78 -23.88
C GLU A 10 -4.76 -31.27 -23.18
N ARG A 11 -3.69 -31.56 -23.94
CA ARG A 11 -2.36 -31.86 -23.37
C ARG A 11 -1.80 -30.66 -22.61
N MET A 12 -1.91 -29.45 -23.17
CA MET A 12 -1.45 -28.22 -22.52
C MET A 12 -2.26 -27.92 -21.25
N LEU A 13 -3.58 -28.01 -21.32
CA LEU A 13 -4.48 -27.80 -20.18
C LEU A 13 -4.22 -28.82 -19.05
N THR A 14 -4.03 -30.09 -19.41
CA THR A 14 -3.66 -31.15 -18.46
C THR A 14 -2.29 -30.88 -17.84
N TRP A 15 -1.32 -30.38 -18.62
CA TRP A 15 -0.01 -30.01 -18.11
C TRP A 15 -0.09 -28.83 -17.13
N ILE A 16 -0.82 -27.76 -17.48
CA ILE A 16 -1.09 -26.60 -16.62
C ILE A 16 -1.75 -27.02 -15.31
N GLU A 17 -2.68 -27.96 -15.38
CA GLU A 17 -3.37 -28.49 -14.20
C GLU A 17 -2.44 -29.27 -13.27
N ARG A 18 -1.66 -30.22 -13.82
CA ARG A 18 -0.79 -31.14 -13.08
C ARG A 18 0.50 -30.47 -12.58
N ARG A 19 1.10 -29.59 -13.40
CA ARG A 19 2.40 -28.94 -13.17
C ARG A 19 2.27 -27.49 -12.70
N TRP A 20 1.15 -27.13 -12.06
CA TRP A 20 0.86 -25.75 -11.66
C TRP A 20 1.92 -25.08 -10.79
N ARG A 21 2.69 -25.85 -10.00
CA ARG A 21 3.82 -25.32 -9.21
C ARG A 21 4.96 -24.86 -10.10
N THR A 22 5.23 -25.59 -11.20
CA THR A 22 6.20 -25.17 -12.21
C THR A 22 5.68 -23.95 -12.96
N VAL A 23 4.38 -23.93 -13.32
CA VAL A 23 3.75 -22.76 -13.95
C VAL A 23 3.83 -21.54 -13.04
N PHE A 24 3.58 -21.68 -11.74
CA PHE A 24 3.75 -20.61 -10.75
C PHE A 24 5.14 -19.97 -10.86
N TRP A 25 6.21 -20.76 -10.85
CA TRP A 25 7.57 -20.23 -10.96
C TRP A 25 7.83 -19.56 -12.31
N LEU A 26 7.30 -20.11 -13.41
CA LEU A 26 7.41 -19.48 -14.73
C LEU A 26 6.68 -18.12 -14.76
N LEU A 27 5.46 -18.05 -14.21
CA LEU A 27 4.69 -16.81 -14.12
C LEU A 27 5.40 -15.79 -13.24
N PHE A 28 5.92 -16.21 -12.09
CA PHE A 28 6.70 -15.38 -11.17
C PHE A 28 7.97 -14.83 -11.83
N LEU A 29 8.78 -15.68 -12.45
CA LEU A 29 9.98 -15.26 -13.16
C LEU A 29 9.64 -14.34 -14.35
N GLY A 30 8.54 -14.62 -15.05
CA GLY A 30 8.03 -13.78 -16.13
C GLY A 30 7.67 -12.37 -15.66
N VAL A 31 6.88 -12.25 -14.58
CA VAL A 31 6.51 -10.94 -14.03
C VAL A 31 7.71 -10.19 -13.44
N CYS A 32 8.62 -10.89 -12.74
CA CYS A 32 9.86 -10.28 -12.27
C CYS A 32 10.71 -9.75 -13.42
N THR A 33 10.85 -10.52 -14.50
CA THR A 33 11.59 -10.10 -15.70
C THR A 33 10.93 -8.88 -16.33
N TYR A 34 9.60 -8.92 -16.51
CA TYR A 34 8.83 -7.77 -17.01
C TYR A 34 9.04 -6.53 -16.15
N PHE A 35 8.93 -6.65 -14.82
CA PHE A 35 9.13 -5.56 -13.89
C PHE A 35 10.54 -4.97 -13.96
N LEU A 36 11.57 -5.81 -14.00
CA LEU A 36 12.96 -5.37 -14.10
C LEU A 36 13.22 -4.62 -15.41
N VAL A 37 12.71 -5.13 -16.54
CA VAL A 37 12.82 -4.47 -17.84
C VAL A 37 12.05 -3.15 -17.84
N TYR A 38 10.81 -3.15 -17.37
CA TYR A 38 9.94 -1.97 -17.35
C TYR A 38 10.50 -0.85 -16.44
N LYS A 39 11.14 -1.21 -15.32
CA LYS A 39 11.71 -0.26 -14.35
C LYS A 39 13.22 -0.06 -14.47
N TRP A 40 13.88 -0.60 -15.49
CA TRP A 40 15.34 -0.63 -15.55
C TRP A 40 15.97 0.76 -15.45
N GLY A 41 15.39 1.75 -16.14
CA GLY A 41 15.85 3.14 -16.09
C GLY A 41 15.80 3.72 -14.67
N GLN A 42 14.68 3.53 -13.97
CA GLN A 42 14.51 4.00 -12.59
C GLN A 42 15.43 3.25 -11.62
N ILE A 43 15.59 1.94 -11.79
CA ILE A 43 16.49 1.11 -10.97
C ILE A 43 17.93 1.57 -11.14
N ARG A 44 18.35 1.89 -12.38
CA ARG A 44 19.69 2.41 -12.66
C ARG A 44 20.01 3.67 -11.87
N TRP A 45 19.03 4.54 -11.71
CA TRP A 45 19.17 5.83 -11.04
C TRP A 45 18.64 5.86 -9.60
N LEU A 46 18.32 4.71 -9.00
CA LEU A 46 17.70 4.60 -7.67
C LEU A 46 16.59 5.65 -7.49
N ALA A 47 15.71 5.75 -8.48
CA ALA A 47 14.68 6.77 -8.56
C ALA A 47 13.45 6.35 -7.74
N LEU A 48 13.60 6.39 -6.41
CA LEU A 48 12.52 6.21 -5.45
C LEU A 48 11.58 7.43 -5.58
N SER A 49 10.47 7.27 -6.28
CA SER A 49 9.58 8.36 -6.67
C SER A 49 8.62 8.82 -5.58
N ASP A 50 8.61 8.13 -4.45
CA ASP A 50 7.68 8.32 -3.34
C ASP A 50 8.44 8.61 -2.06
N THR A 51 7.84 9.43 -1.21
CA THR A 51 8.42 9.81 0.07
C THR A 51 8.65 8.59 0.96
N ASP A 52 7.74 7.62 0.90
CA ASP A 52 7.75 6.49 1.82
C ASP A 52 8.83 5.47 1.45
N ASP A 53 9.03 5.27 0.15
CA ASP A 53 10.13 4.45 -0.38
C ASP A 53 11.51 5.03 0.01
N ASN A 54 11.66 6.36 -0.02
CA ASN A 54 12.90 7.00 0.42
C ASN A 54 13.10 6.83 1.93
N MET A 55 12.06 7.11 2.72
CA MET A 55 12.13 6.99 4.17
C MET A 55 12.45 5.57 4.62
N ARG A 56 11.85 4.56 3.98
CA ARG A 56 12.13 3.15 4.27
C ARG A 56 13.60 2.83 4.03
N LEU A 57 14.19 3.30 2.94
CA LEU A 57 15.62 3.12 2.70
C LEU A 57 16.47 3.88 3.73
N ALA A 58 16.06 5.08 4.15
CA ALA A 58 16.75 5.83 5.20
C ALA A 58 16.72 5.11 6.55
N GLU A 59 15.58 4.53 6.92
CA GLU A 59 15.39 3.72 8.15
C GLU A 59 16.30 2.48 8.15
N VAL A 60 16.31 1.73 7.04
CA VAL A 60 17.20 0.57 6.87
C VAL A 60 18.67 0.98 6.95
N LYS A 61 19.05 2.08 6.28
CA LYS A 61 20.44 2.60 6.33
C LYS A 61 20.84 3.02 7.73
N ALA A 62 19.96 3.69 8.48
CA ALA A 62 20.23 4.10 9.85
C ALA A 62 20.43 2.89 10.77
N TRP A 63 19.60 1.86 10.63
CA TRP A 63 19.75 0.61 11.37
C TRP A 63 21.06 -0.12 11.07
N LEU A 64 21.37 -0.32 9.79
CA LEU A 64 22.64 -0.92 9.37
C LEU A 64 23.85 -0.03 9.74
N GLY A 65 23.62 1.26 9.99
CA GLY A 65 24.59 2.23 10.48
C GLY A 65 24.74 2.28 12.02
N GLY A 66 24.02 1.44 12.76
CA GLY A 66 24.15 1.32 14.22
C GLY A 66 22.96 1.80 15.05
N GLN A 67 21.89 2.31 14.43
CA GLN A 67 20.66 2.65 15.16
C GLN A 67 20.02 1.40 15.79
N GLY A 68 19.45 1.53 16.99
CA GLY A 68 18.88 0.40 17.74
C GLY A 68 17.69 -0.28 17.06
N TRP A 69 17.47 -1.57 17.34
CA TRP A 69 16.36 -2.34 16.76
C TRP A 69 14.98 -1.76 17.08
N PHE A 70 14.75 -1.26 18.29
CA PHE A 70 13.47 -0.64 18.67
C PHE A 70 13.46 0.90 18.52
N ASP A 71 14.56 1.49 18.04
CA ASP A 71 14.61 2.90 17.70
C ASP A 71 14.27 3.08 16.21
N LEU A 72 13.08 3.62 15.96
CA LEU A 72 12.58 3.96 14.62
C LEU A 72 12.52 5.47 14.40
N ARG A 73 13.10 6.25 15.31
CA ARG A 73 13.11 7.68 15.15
C ARG A 73 14.08 8.03 14.02
N GLN A 74 13.62 8.84 13.07
CA GLN A 74 14.46 9.36 12.01
C GLN A 74 15.12 10.65 12.50
N HIS A 75 16.34 10.53 13.04
CA HIS A 75 17.09 11.63 13.65
C HIS A 75 17.54 12.71 12.64
N LYS A 76 17.55 12.40 11.34
CA LYS A 76 17.81 13.40 10.29
C LYS A 76 16.57 14.22 9.89
N LEU A 77 15.40 13.88 10.43
CA LEU A 77 14.18 14.68 10.29
C LEU A 77 13.76 15.26 11.63
N ALA A 78 13.24 16.47 11.61
CA ALA A 78 12.83 17.22 12.80
C ALA A 78 13.86 17.23 13.94
N PRO A 79 15.12 17.60 13.65
CA PRO A 79 16.08 17.86 14.71
C PRO A 79 15.59 19.00 15.64
N PRO A 80 16.03 19.01 16.91
CA PRO A 80 16.96 18.06 17.52
C PRO A 80 16.30 16.74 17.96
N ASP A 81 14.97 16.69 18.02
CA ASP A 81 14.29 15.56 18.67
C ASP A 81 14.28 14.30 17.81
N GLY A 82 14.19 14.44 16.48
CA GLY A 82 14.00 13.34 15.55
C GLY A 82 12.52 13.09 15.26
N LEU A 83 12.21 12.53 14.08
CA LEU A 83 10.85 12.24 13.67
C LEU A 83 10.44 10.81 14.02
N ASN A 84 9.34 10.63 14.75
CA ASN A 84 8.80 9.30 15.09
C ASN A 84 8.14 8.66 13.86
N ILE A 85 8.75 7.58 13.35
CA ILE A 85 8.17 6.73 12.31
C ILE A 85 7.51 5.52 12.95
N HIS A 86 6.25 5.27 12.57
CA HIS A 86 5.43 4.22 13.17
C HIS A 86 5.65 2.83 12.58
N TRP A 87 6.41 2.72 11.50
CA TRP A 87 6.50 1.52 10.68
C TRP A 87 7.28 0.39 11.34
N SER A 88 6.86 -0.85 11.20
CA SER A 88 7.63 -1.98 11.74
C SER A 88 8.87 -2.31 10.90
N ARG A 89 9.95 -2.77 11.57
CA ARG A 89 11.15 -3.35 10.93
C ARG A 89 10.88 -4.64 10.16
N LEU A 90 9.69 -5.22 10.25
CA LEU A 90 9.36 -6.46 9.55
C LEU A 90 9.57 -6.33 8.02
N VAL A 91 9.27 -5.15 7.47
CA VAL A 91 9.46 -4.83 6.05
C VAL A 91 10.91 -4.47 5.72
N ASP A 92 11.68 -4.02 6.70
CA ASP A 92 13.10 -3.70 6.56
C ASP A 92 13.96 -4.95 6.33
N LEU A 93 13.57 -6.08 6.94
CA LEU A 93 14.32 -7.34 6.91
C LEU A 93 14.75 -7.79 5.51
N PRO A 94 13.85 -7.93 4.51
CA PRO A 94 14.26 -8.31 3.16
C PRO A 94 15.19 -7.27 2.51
N ILE A 95 15.01 -5.98 2.79
CA ILE A 95 15.84 -4.91 2.23
C ILE A 95 17.25 -5.00 2.82
N ALA A 96 17.35 -5.05 4.14
CA ALA A 96 18.60 -5.16 4.88
C ALA A 96 19.36 -6.44 4.51
N GLY A 97 18.67 -7.58 4.44
CA GLY A 97 19.26 -8.87 4.03
C GLY A 97 19.88 -8.80 2.64
N LEU A 98 19.17 -8.24 1.65
CA LEU A 98 19.69 -8.05 0.30
C LEU A 98 20.89 -7.09 0.28
N ILE A 99 20.84 -5.98 1.03
CA ILE A 99 21.98 -5.06 1.14
C ILE A 99 23.20 -5.79 1.70
N LEU A 100 23.06 -6.50 2.82
CA LEU A 100 24.16 -7.21 3.48
C LEU A 100 24.76 -8.31 2.59
N ILE A 101 23.93 -9.04 1.83
CA ILE A 101 24.39 -10.07 0.90
C ILE A 101 25.18 -9.45 -0.26
N PHE A 102 24.68 -8.39 -0.89
CA PHE A 102 25.27 -7.88 -2.13
C PHE A 102 26.37 -6.83 -1.92
N ARG A 103 26.36 -6.09 -0.81
CA ARG A 103 27.32 -5.02 -0.51
C ARG A 103 28.79 -5.45 -0.66
N PRO A 104 29.24 -6.64 -0.19
CA PRO A 104 30.64 -7.06 -0.35
C PRO A 104 31.09 -7.24 -1.81
N PHE A 105 30.15 -7.50 -2.72
CA PHE A 105 30.46 -7.82 -4.12
C PHE A 105 30.34 -6.62 -5.05
N VAL A 106 29.43 -5.69 -4.77
CA VAL A 106 29.08 -4.60 -5.70
C VAL A 106 29.13 -3.19 -5.09
N GLY A 107 29.49 -3.09 -3.80
CA GLY A 107 29.50 -1.83 -3.04
C GLY A 107 28.10 -1.33 -2.66
N ASP A 108 28.07 -0.31 -1.79
CA ASP A 108 26.85 0.20 -1.15
C ASP A 108 25.77 0.62 -2.14
N PHE A 109 26.13 1.49 -3.09
CA PHE A 109 25.15 2.09 -3.98
C PHE A 109 24.47 1.04 -4.88
N THR A 110 25.23 0.08 -5.41
CA THR A 110 24.67 -0.99 -6.23
C THR A 110 23.86 -1.97 -5.38
N ALA A 111 24.29 -2.25 -4.15
CA ALA A 111 23.53 -3.08 -3.22
C ALA A 111 22.17 -2.44 -2.87
N TYR A 112 22.09 -1.13 -2.66
CA TYR A 112 20.82 -0.42 -2.48
C TYR A 112 19.91 -0.57 -3.71
N ARG A 113 20.46 -0.44 -4.93
CA ARG A 113 19.69 -0.63 -6.16
C ARG A 113 19.13 -2.04 -6.29
N ILE A 114 19.94 -3.05 -5.98
CA ILE A 114 19.50 -4.46 -6.00
C ILE A 114 18.41 -4.69 -4.95
N ALA A 115 18.64 -4.24 -3.72
CA ALA A 115 17.68 -4.41 -2.63
C ALA A 115 16.33 -3.74 -2.96
N CYS A 116 16.36 -2.48 -3.41
CA CYS A 116 15.15 -1.76 -3.79
C CYS A 116 14.46 -2.34 -5.03
N ALA A 117 15.18 -3.05 -5.90
CA ALA A 117 14.57 -3.72 -7.04
C ALA A 117 13.91 -5.05 -6.65
N VAL A 118 14.58 -5.84 -5.81
CA VAL A 118 14.20 -7.24 -5.52
C VAL A 118 13.24 -7.36 -4.33
N ALA A 119 13.43 -6.58 -3.26
CA ALA A 119 12.64 -6.71 -2.03
C ALA A 119 11.11 -6.64 -2.25
N PRO A 120 10.57 -5.70 -3.06
CA PRO A 120 9.13 -5.62 -3.31
C PRO A 120 8.58 -6.88 -4.00
N MET A 121 9.36 -7.46 -4.90
CA MET A 121 8.97 -8.66 -5.66
C MET A 121 8.94 -9.92 -4.79
N LEU A 122 9.64 -9.94 -3.66
CA LEU A 122 9.58 -11.08 -2.73
C LEU A 122 8.18 -11.25 -2.12
N ALA A 123 7.46 -10.15 -1.86
CA ALA A 123 6.08 -10.19 -1.39
C ALA A 123 5.11 -10.77 -2.45
N LEU A 124 5.49 -10.75 -3.74
CA LEU A 124 4.69 -11.33 -4.81
C LEU A 124 4.65 -12.86 -4.76
N ILE A 125 5.64 -13.52 -4.14
CA ILE A 125 5.69 -14.98 -3.98
C ILE A 125 4.47 -15.50 -3.20
N PRO A 126 4.25 -15.11 -1.92
CA PRO A 126 3.07 -15.54 -1.19
C PRO A 126 1.78 -15.03 -1.82
N ALA A 127 1.77 -13.84 -2.42
CA ALA A 127 0.60 -13.28 -3.09
C ALA A 127 0.14 -14.16 -4.26
N LEU A 128 1.03 -14.40 -5.23
CA LEU A 128 0.73 -15.16 -6.44
C LEU A 128 0.41 -16.62 -6.10
N TRP A 129 1.12 -17.22 -5.13
CA TRP A 129 0.83 -18.57 -4.66
C TRP A 129 -0.57 -18.67 -4.06
N ALA A 130 -0.94 -17.74 -3.16
CA ALA A 130 -2.24 -17.71 -2.51
C ALA A 130 -3.39 -17.49 -3.52
N MET A 131 -3.20 -16.61 -4.50
CA MET A 131 -4.16 -16.39 -5.58
C MET A 131 -4.37 -17.66 -6.41
N ILE A 132 -3.28 -18.29 -6.90
CA ILE A 132 -3.36 -19.52 -7.70
C ILE A 132 -4.06 -20.63 -6.93
N VAL A 133 -3.65 -20.87 -5.68
CA VAL A 133 -4.25 -21.91 -4.83
C VAL A 133 -5.75 -21.64 -4.61
N THR A 134 -6.13 -20.39 -4.35
CA THR A 134 -7.53 -20.03 -4.15
C THR A 134 -8.35 -20.27 -5.41
N VAL A 135 -7.93 -19.73 -6.56
CA VAL A 135 -8.66 -19.85 -7.83
C VAL A 135 -8.83 -21.32 -8.22
N ARG A 136 -7.79 -22.14 -8.01
CA ARG A 136 -7.87 -23.59 -8.24
C ARG A 136 -8.93 -24.28 -7.39
N ARG A 137 -9.16 -23.80 -6.17
CA ARG A 137 -10.13 -24.37 -5.21
C ARG A 137 -11.56 -23.91 -5.45
N ILE A 138 -11.76 -22.64 -5.84
CA ILE A 138 -13.11 -22.03 -5.87
C ILE A 138 -13.66 -21.74 -7.26
N VAL A 139 -12.82 -21.69 -8.30
CA VAL A 139 -13.22 -21.51 -9.70
C VAL A 139 -13.04 -22.83 -10.46
N HIS A 140 -11.79 -23.21 -10.72
CA HIS A 140 -11.43 -24.44 -11.43
C HIS A 140 -9.90 -24.66 -11.36
N PRO A 141 -9.40 -25.92 -11.33
CA PRO A 141 -7.95 -26.21 -11.33
C PRO A 141 -7.15 -25.59 -12.48
N ARG A 142 -7.81 -25.30 -13.61
CA ARG A 142 -7.24 -24.71 -14.83
C ARG A 142 -7.45 -23.18 -14.95
N ALA A 143 -8.17 -22.54 -14.02
CA ALA A 143 -8.55 -21.12 -14.16
C ALA A 143 -7.46 -20.11 -13.75
N TYR A 144 -6.44 -20.53 -13.02
CA TYR A 144 -5.43 -19.62 -12.47
C TYR A 144 -4.60 -18.84 -13.50
N PRO A 145 -4.34 -19.29 -14.74
CA PRO A 145 -3.69 -18.46 -15.75
C PRO A 145 -4.54 -17.25 -16.14
N VAL A 146 -5.87 -17.39 -16.17
CA VAL A 146 -6.80 -16.28 -16.42
C VAL A 146 -6.75 -15.28 -15.26
N ALA A 147 -6.73 -15.76 -14.02
CA ALA A 147 -6.56 -14.88 -12.85
C ALA A 147 -5.23 -14.13 -12.88
N PHE A 148 -4.15 -14.80 -13.25
CA PHE A 148 -2.85 -14.16 -13.44
C PHE A 148 -2.91 -13.08 -14.53
N ALA A 149 -3.50 -13.37 -15.69
CA ALA A 149 -3.63 -12.41 -16.77
C ALA A 149 -4.47 -11.18 -16.36
N ILE A 150 -5.55 -11.38 -15.59
CA ILE A 150 -6.35 -10.29 -15.03
C ILE A 150 -5.57 -9.50 -13.98
N LEU A 151 -4.80 -10.16 -13.10
CA LEU A 151 -3.92 -9.48 -12.15
C LEU A 151 -2.88 -8.63 -12.88
N MET A 152 -2.33 -9.11 -14.00
CA MET A 152 -1.40 -8.34 -14.84
C MET A 152 -2.04 -7.09 -15.49
N CYS A 153 -3.36 -6.97 -15.45
CA CYS A 153 -4.11 -5.78 -15.85
C CYS A 153 -4.47 -4.84 -14.68
N ALA A 154 -4.28 -5.27 -13.43
CA ALA A 154 -4.58 -4.53 -12.21
C ALA A 154 -3.46 -3.54 -11.83
N GLN A 155 -3.28 -2.48 -12.62
CA GLN A 155 -2.12 -1.57 -12.52
C GLN A 155 -1.89 -0.99 -11.13
N THR A 156 -2.94 -0.51 -10.45
CA THR A 156 -2.85 0.11 -9.12
C THR A 156 -2.36 -0.90 -8.07
N THR A 157 -2.81 -2.16 -8.20
CA THR A 157 -2.31 -3.26 -7.36
C THR A 157 -0.87 -3.63 -7.71
N LEU A 158 -0.57 -3.87 -8.99
CA LEU A 158 0.75 -4.33 -9.42
C LEU A 158 1.86 -3.36 -9.06
N PHE A 159 1.56 -2.06 -9.08
CA PHE A 159 2.51 -1.02 -8.69
C PHE A 159 3.09 -1.28 -7.29
N MET A 160 2.31 -1.85 -6.37
CA MET A 160 2.74 -2.14 -4.98
C MET A 160 3.77 -3.27 -4.85
N TRP A 161 4.06 -4.00 -5.93
CA TRP A 161 5.12 -5.01 -5.99
C TRP A 161 6.23 -4.68 -6.99
N MET A 162 6.15 -3.53 -7.66
CA MET A 162 7.16 -3.14 -8.64
C MET A 162 8.48 -2.75 -7.97
N PRO A 163 9.62 -2.95 -8.65
CA PRO A 163 10.90 -2.39 -8.24
C PRO A 163 10.79 -0.94 -7.81
N LEU A 164 11.51 -0.59 -6.74
CA LEU A 164 11.56 0.71 -6.08
C LEU A 164 10.36 1.07 -5.19
N ARG A 165 9.27 0.29 -5.22
CA ARG A 165 8.16 0.38 -4.25
C ARG A 165 8.44 -0.48 -3.02
N ILE A 166 9.36 -0.03 -2.19
CA ILE A 166 9.87 -0.78 -1.04
C ILE A 166 9.05 -0.56 0.24
N ASP A 167 8.01 0.26 0.17
CA ASP A 167 7.08 0.41 1.27
C ASP A 167 6.21 -0.85 1.53
N HIS A 168 5.44 -0.81 2.61
CA HIS A 168 4.80 -1.94 3.25
C HIS A 168 3.54 -2.50 2.55
N HIS A 169 2.99 -1.78 1.57
CA HIS A 169 1.70 -2.11 0.95
C HIS A 169 1.71 -3.48 0.25
N GLY A 170 2.79 -3.81 -0.47
CA GLY A 170 2.91 -5.09 -1.18
C GLY A 170 2.85 -6.30 -0.25
N TRP A 171 3.43 -6.19 0.95
CA TRP A 171 3.36 -7.25 1.95
C TRP A 171 1.96 -7.41 2.54
N GLN A 172 1.27 -6.31 2.83
CA GLN A 172 -0.10 -6.35 3.34
C GLN A 172 -1.09 -6.94 2.31
N LEU A 173 -0.95 -6.57 1.03
CA LEU A 173 -1.74 -7.17 -0.05
C LEU A 173 -1.47 -8.67 -0.22
N ALA A 174 -0.22 -9.10 -0.03
CA ALA A 174 0.12 -10.52 -0.02
C ALA A 174 -0.54 -11.27 1.14
N MET A 175 -0.55 -10.67 2.34
CA MET A 175 -1.24 -11.22 3.50
C MET A 175 -2.75 -11.27 3.29
N LEU A 176 -3.35 -10.27 2.65
CA LEU A 176 -4.78 -10.30 2.29
C LEU A 176 -5.10 -11.51 1.41
N LEU A 177 -4.26 -11.84 0.42
CA LEU A 177 -4.46 -13.04 -0.40
C LEU A 177 -4.28 -14.33 0.39
N LEU A 178 -3.34 -14.39 1.35
CA LEU A 178 -3.20 -15.54 2.24
C LEU A 178 -4.42 -15.72 3.14
N VAL A 179 -5.03 -14.63 3.62
CA VAL A 179 -6.31 -14.68 4.33
C VAL A 179 -7.39 -15.29 3.45
N ILE A 180 -7.54 -14.81 2.20
CA ILE A 180 -8.49 -15.36 1.23
C ILE A 180 -8.22 -16.86 0.96
N ALA A 181 -6.96 -17.25 0.80
CA ALA A 181 -6.58 -18.65 0.65
C ALA A 181 -6.92 -19.49 1.89
N GLY A 182 -6.89 -18.87 3.08
CA GLY A 182 -7.24 -19.49 4.36
C GLY A 182 -8.73 -19.72 4.48
N LEU A 183 -9.54 -18.74 4.06
CA LEU A 183 -10.98 -18.88 3.92
C LEU A 183 -11.35 -20.02 2.95
N ALA A 184 -10.62 -20.10 1.84
CA ALA A 184 -10.78 -21.13 0.81
C ALA A 184 -10.19 -22.50 1.19
N ASP A 185 -9.51 -22.63 2.32
CA ASP A 185 -8.82 -23.87 2.65
C ASP A 185 -9.79 -24.99 3.07
N PRO A 186 -9.73 -26.17 2.44
CA PRO A 186 -10.60 -27.30 2.80
C PRO A 186 -10.30 -27.84 4.21
N GLN A 187 -9.07 -27.70 4.71
CA GLN A 187 -8.71 -28.11 6.06
C GLN A 187 -8.95 -26.95 7.01
N ALA A 188 -10.04 -27.07 7.80
CA ALA A 188 -10.57 -25.98 8.60
C ALA A 188 -9.54 -25.33 9.56
N ARG A 189 -8.79 -26.14 10.33
CA ARG A 189 -7.75 -25.64 11.25
C ARG A 189 -6.59 -24.97 10.52
N ARG A 190 -6.11 -25.56 9.42
CA ARG A 190 -5.04 -24.99 8.60
C ARG A 190 -5.48 -23.64 8.02
N GLY A 191 -6.70 -23.58 7.48
CA GLY A 191 -7.28 -22.36 6.95
C GLY A 191 -7.42 -21.25 8.00
N GLY A 192 -7.90 -21.61 9.19
CA GLY A 192 -7.99 -20.69 10.33
C GLY A 192 -6.62 -20.16 10.76
N ALA A 193 -5.65 -21.05 10.97
CA ALA A 193 -4.28 -20.67 11.34
C ALA A 193 -3.62 -19.79 10.27
N MET A 194 -3.75 -20.14 8.99
CA MET A 194 -3.17 -19.35 7.89
C MET A 194 -3.78 -17.94 7.84
N ALA A 195 -5.10 -17.82 7.97
CA ALA A 195 -5.76 -16.52 8.02
C ALA A 195 -5.31 -15.72 9.26
N GLY A 196 -5.25 -16.34 10.45
CA GLY A 196 -4.86 -15.64 11.68
C GLY A 196 -3.41 -15.18 11.67
N ILE A 197 -2.48 -16.01 11.17
CA ILE A 197 -1.06 -15.65 11.01
C ILE A 197 -0.93 -14.50 10.01
N ALA A 198 -1.59 -14.58 8.86
CA ALA A 198 -1.52 -13.54 7.84
C ALA A 198 -2.13 -12.21 8.33
N THR A 199 -3.26 -12.24 9.03
CA THR A 199 -3.86 -11.06 9.65
C THR A 199 -2.93 -10.44 10.71
N ALA A 200 -2.36 -11.26 11.60
CA ALA A 200 -1.42 -10.78 12.62
C ALA A 200 -0.14 -10.20 12.01
N PHE A 201 0.41 -10.84 10.98
CA PHE A 201 1.58 -10.34 10.24
C PHE A 201 1.27 -9.01 9.56
N SER A 202 0.09 -8.87 8.94
CA SER A 202 -0.36 -7.62 8.34
C SER A 202 -0.48 -6.49 9.37
N PHE A 203 -1.05 -6.75 10.56
CA PHE A 203 -1.16 -5.76 11.63
C PHE A 203 0.19 -5.43 12.27
N GLY A 204 1.10 -6.40 12.34
CA GLY A 204 2.49 -6.18 12.74
C GLY A 204 3.25 -5.27 11.78
N ILE A 205 2.77 -5.10 10.54
CA ILE A 205 3.31 -4.16 9.55
C ILE A 205 2.67 -2.78 9.70
N GLY A 206 1.33 -2.73 9.70
CA GLY A 206 0.54 -1.50 9.68
C GLY A 206 -0.97 -1.79 9.77
N LEU A 207 -1.79 -0.76 9.97
CA LEU A 207 -3.23 -0.89 10.25
C LEU A 207 -4.15 -0.54 9.08
N GLU A 208 -3.58 -0.26 7.90
CA GLU A 208 -4.26 0.18 6.68
C GLU A 208 -5.37 -0.79 6.24
N LEU A 209 -5.14 -2.09 6.46
CA LEU A 209 -6.09 -3.14 6.11
C LEU A 209 -7.03 -3.56 7.25
N ILE A 210 -7.03 -2.89 8.41
CA ILE A 210 -7.92 -3.25 9.54
C ILE A 210 -9.36 -3.52 9.11
N PRO A 211 -10.05 -2.63 8.36
CA PRO A 211 -11.45 -2.87 8.04
C PRO A 211 -11.66 -4.12 7.20
N VAL A 212 -10.76 -4.37 6.24
CA VAL A 212 -10.80 -5.55 5.35
C VAL A 212 -10.50 -6.82 6.14
N MET A 213 -9.50 -6.79 7.02
CA MET A 213 -9.12 -7.92 7.87
C MET A 213 -10.19 -8.24 8.92
N ALA A 214 -10.85 -7.22 9.48
CA ALA A 214 -11.95 -7.38 10.40
C ALA A 214 -13.15 -8.07 9.74
N ILE A 215 -13.50 -7.67 8.51
CA ILE A 215 -14.55 -8.34 7.72
C ILE A 215 -14.19 -9.81 7.44
N ALA A 216 -12.94 -10.09 7.09
CA ALA A 216 -12.48 -11.46 6.84
C ALA A 216 -12.54 -12.32 8.12
N GLY A 217 -12.09 -11.80 9.26
CA GLY A 217 -12.20 -12.47 10.55
C GLY A 217 -13.66 -12.68 11.00
N ALA A 218 -14.51 -11.66 10.82
CA ALA A 218 -15.95 -11.76 11.08
C ALA A 218 -16.60 -12.83 10.19
N SER A 219 -16.14 -12.99 8.94
CA SER A 219 -16.64 -14.04 8.04
C SER A 219 -16.31 -15.45 8.54
N ILE A 220 -15.16 -15.66 9.19
CA ILE A 220 -14.81 -16.93 9.86
C ILE A 220 -15.76 -17.18 11.04
N ALA A 221 -16.01 -16.15 11.85
CA ALA A 221 -16.89 -16.24 13.01
C ALA A 221 -18.35 -16.49 12.61
N LEU A 222 -18.86 -15.78 11.60
CA LEU A 222 -20.19 -15.98 11.02
C LEU A 222 -20.35 -17.37 10.43
N ARG A 223 -19.32 -17.88 9.74
CA ARG A 223 -19.32 -19.26 9.24
C ARG A 223 -19.51 -20.27 10.37
N TRP A 224 -18.83 -20.09 11.50
CA TRP A 224 -19.05 -20.93 12.70
C TRP A 224 -20.48 -20.82 13.26
N ALA A 225 -21.04 -19.61 13.33
CA ALA A 225 -22.39 -19.42 13.84
C ALA A 225 -23.47 -20.01 12.92
N TRP A 226 -23.23 -20.02 11.61
CA TRP A 226 -24.15 -20.55 10.62
C TRP A 226 -23.94 -22.03 10.28
N ALA A 227 -22.82 -22.62 10.74
CA ALA A 227 -22.42 -23.99 10.46
C ALA A 227 -23.56 -25.00 10.71
N SER A 228 -23.68 -25.96 9.79
CA SER A 228 -24.55 -27.13 9.95
C SER A 228 -24.09 -27.98 11.14
N ALA A 229 -24.92 -28.95 11.58
CA ALA A 229 -24.50 -29.89 12.61
C ALA A 229 -23.26 -30.71 12.18
N GLU A 230 -23.17 -31.04 10.89
CA GLU A 230 -22.06 -31.77 10.29
C GLU A 230 -20.76 -30.95 10.28
N ASP A 231 -20.84 -29.66 9.95
CA ASP A 231 -19.67 -28.77 9.82
C ASP A 231 -19.23 -28.14 11.15
N ALA A 232 -20.07 -28.19 12.19
CA ALA A 232 -19.86 -27.47 13.44
C ALA A 232 -18.49 -27.71 14.07
N ARG A 233 -18.00 -28.96 14.07
CA ARG A 233 -16.68 -29.30 14.63
C ARG A 233 -15.54 -28.74 13.79
N ALA A 234 -15.67 -28.78 12.46
CA ALA A 234 -14.65 -28.27 11.55
C ALA A 234 -14.55 -26.75 11.68
N ASP A 235 -15.68 -26.03 11.63
CA ASP A 235 -15.71 -24.58 11.72
C ASP A 235 -15.36 -24.05 13.12
N ALA A 236 -15.69 -24.78 14.19
CA ALA A 236 -15.13 -24.49 15.52
C ALA A 236 -13.60 -24.63 15.53
N GLY A 237 -13.06 -25.67 14.88
CA GLY A 237 -11.61 -25.84 14.72
C GLY A 237 -10.95 -24.71 13.90
N ARG A 238 -11.62 -24.22 12.86
CA ARG A 238 -11.18 -23.05 12.08
C ARG A 238 -11.15 -21.79 12.95
N LEU A 239 -12.24 -21.54 13.69
CA LEU A 239 -12.36 -20.38 14.57
C LEU A 239 -11.30 -20.39 15.67
N ALA A 240 -11.09 -21.53 16.33
CA ALA A 240 -10.06 -21.70 17.36
C ALA A 240 -8.66 -21.45 16.81
N ALA A 241 -8.34 -22.05 15.65
CA ALA A 241 -7.03 -21.88 15.02
C ALA A 241 -6.78 -20.43 14.58
N TYR A 242 -7.80 -19.75 14.04
CA TYR A 242 -7.74 -18.32 13.72
C TYR A 242 -7.49 -17.47 14.96
N ALA A 243 -8.26 -17.71 16.02
CA ALA A 243 -8.16 -16.96 17.27
C ALA A 243 -6.76 -17.09 17.92
N ILE A 244 -6.25 -18.31 18.04
CA ILE A 244 -4.92 -18.59 18.60
C ILE A 244 -3.83 -17.92 17.75
N ALA A 245 -3.90 -18.08 16.43
CA ALA A 245 -2.93 -17.50 15.51
C ALA A 245 -2.97 -15.95 15.50
N LEU A 246 -4.16 -15.35 15.56
CA LEU A 246 -4.34 -13.91 15.62
C LEU A 246 -3.76 -13.35 16.91
N GLY A 247 -4.19 -13.87 18.07
CA GLY A 247 -3.77 -13.38 19.38
C GLY A 247 -2.28 -13.59 19.62
N GLY A 248 -1.79 -14.82 19.40
CA GLY A 248 -0.38 -15.15 19.54
C GLY A 248 0.50 -14.39 18.53
N GLY A 249 0.06 -14.30 17.28
CA GLY A 249 0.78 -13.56 16.24
C GLY A 249 0.87 -12.07 16.54
N CYS A 250 -0.21 -11.42 17.01
CA CYS A 250 -0.17 -10.01 17.38
C CYS A 250 0.72 -9.77 18.61
N ALA A 251 0.69 -10.66 19.60
CA ALA A 251 1.59 -10.57 20.75
C ALA A 251 3.07 -10.69 20.35
N LEU A 252 3.40 -11.63 19.45
CA LEU A 252 4.75 -11.78 18.91
C LEU A 252 5.17 -10.58 18.06
N ALA A 253 4.28 -10.07 17.20
CA ALA A 253 4.54 -8.90 16.39
C ALA A 253 4.81 -7.66 17.25
N PHE A 254 3.98 -7.41 18.27
CA PHE A 254 4.19 -6.32 19.20
C PHE A 254 5.49 -6.48 19.98
N GLY A 255 5.72 -7.64 20.59
CA GLY A 255 6.92 -7.89 21.40
C GLY A 255 8.22 -7.82 20.59
N GLY A 256 8.20 -8.29 19.34
CA GLY A 256 9.36 -8.33 18.46
C GLY A 256 9.62 -7.03 17.69
N PHE A 257 8.59 -6.23 17.39
CA PHE A 257 8.70 -5.14 16.40
C PHE A 257 8.11 -3.79 16.83
N ALA A 258 7.37 -3.68 17.94
CA ALA A 258 6.94 -2.37 18.41
C ALA A 258 8.17 -1.53 18.82
N SER A 259 8.34 -0.34 18.26
CA SER A 259 9.36 0.61 18.71
C SER A 259 9.10 1.13 20.12
N TYR A 260 10.07 1.83 20.70
CA TYR A 260 9.86 2.50 21.99
C TYR A 260 8.66 3.44 21.95
N ASP A 261 8.53 4.23 20.89
CA ASP A 261 7.39 5.14 20.71
C ASP A 261 6.06 4.41 20.46
N ASN A 262 6.07 3.28 19.73
CA ASN A 262 4.87 2.47 19.46
C ASN A 262 4.32 1.75 20.70
N ARG A 263 5.07 1.72 21.81
CA ARG A 263 4.57 1.20 23.10
C ARG A 263 3.67 2.20 23.82
N ALA A 264 3.58 3.45 23.36
CA ALA A 264 2.59 4.40 23.84
C ALA A 264 1.17 4.07 23.33
N MET A 265 0.15 4.67 23.94
CA MET A 265 -1.27 4.46 23.61
C MET A 265 -1.71 5.24 22.36
N VAL A 266 -1.10 4.93 21.21
CA VAL A 266 -1.33 5.59 19.91
C VAL A 266 -2.27 4.78 19.02
N CYS A 267 -2.92 5.43 18.04
CA CYS A 267 -4.05 4.87 17.29
C CYS A 267 -3.75 4.47 15.83
N ASP A 268 -2.49 4.52 15.39
CA ASP A 268 -2.08 4.38 13.98
C ASP A 268 -1.20 3.16 13.70
N VAL A 269 -0.92 2.35 14.72
CA VAL A 269 -0.07 1.16 14.64
C VAL A 269 -0.56 0.08 15.61
N LEU A 270 -0.06 -1.15 15.49
CA LEU A 270 -0.20 -2.18 16.53
C LEU A 270 0.51 -1.74 17.83
N SER A 271 -0.16 -0.87 18.58
CA SER A 271 0.21 -0.35 19.90
C SER A 271 -0.55 -1.14 20.99
N PRO A 272 -0.39 -0.84 22.29
CA PRO A 272 -1.18 -1.50 23.32
C PRO A 272 -2.71 -1.28 23.16
N VAL A 273 -3.14 -0.21 22.46
CA VAL A 273 -4.54 0.01 22.06
C VAL A 273 -5.05 -1.18 21.25
N TYR A 274 -4.50 -1.37 20.05
CA TYR A 274 -4.95 -2.43 19.16
C TYR A 274 -4.53 -3.82 19.62
N LEU A 275 -3.38 -3.97 20.27
CA LEU A 275 -2.96 -5.24 20.83
C LEU A 275 -3.98 -5.75 21.85
N SER A 276 -4.36 -4.95 22.84
CA SER A 276 -5.31 -5.38 23.87
C SER A 276 -6.69 -5.69 23.28
N THR A 277 -7.16 -4.88 22.31
CA THR A 277 -8.41 -5.14 21.59
C THR A 277 -8.37 -6.45 20.79
N LEU A 278 -7.27 -6.71 20.08
CA LEU A 278 -7.10 -7.93 19.28
C LEU A 278 -6.90 -9.17 20.15
N LEU A 279 -6.24 -9.05 21.30
CA LEU A 279 -6.13 -10.12 22.29
C LEU A 279 -7.49 -10.45 22.90
N LEU A 280 -8.29 -9.44 23.25
CA LEU A 280 -9.66 -9.64 23.70
C LEU A 280 -10.51 -10.31 22.62
N ALA A 281 -10.43 -9.83 21.37
CA ALA A 281 -11.14 -10.44 20.25
C ALA A 281 -10.74 -11.90 20.06
N ALA A 282 -9.43 -12.20 20.07
CA ALA A 282 -8.91 -13.55 19.98
C ALA A 282 -9.41 -14.43 21.14
N ALA A 283 -9.35 -13.96 22.38
CA ALA A 283 -9.82 -14.70 23.55
C ALA A 283 -11.33 -15.03 23.46
N LEU A 284 -12.15 -14.07 23.05
CA LEU A 284 -13.59 -14.27 22.87
C LEU A 284 -13.89 -15.26 21.74
N LEU A 285 -13.26 -15.11 20.57
CA LEU A 285 -13.43 -16.04 19.45
C LEU A 285 -12.98 -17.47 19.82
N LEU A 286 -11.88 -17.60 20.58
CA LEU A 286 -11.44 -18.88 21.11
C LEU A 286 -12.47 -19.47 22.08
N GLY A 287 -13.00 -18.66 23.01
CA GLY A 287 -14.08 -19.07 23.92
C GLY A 287 -15.31 -19.59 23.17
N LEU A 288 -15.75 -18.86 22.14
CA LEU A 288 -16.89 -19.25 21.29
C LEU A 288 -16.66 -20.59 20.59
N SER A 289 -15.42 -20.89 20.20
CA SER A 289 -15.10 -22.18 19.54
C SER A 289 -15.38 -23.41 20.42
N PHE A 290 -15.49 -23.25 21.75
CA PHE A 290 -15.81 -24.33 22.68
C PHE A 290 -17.31 -24.53 22.91
N VAL A 291 -18.18 -23.65 22.40
CA VAL A 291 -19.63 -23.75 22.59
C VAL A 291 -20.19 -24.89 21.74
N ARG A 292 -20.65 -25.96 22.40
CA ARG A 292 -21.11 -27.20 21.73
C ARG A 292 -22.62 -27.28 21.46
N ALA A 293 -23.45 -26.44 22.11
CA ALA A 293 -24.88 -26.74 22.25
C ALA A 293 -25.81 -25.51 22.14
N GLY A 294 -25.73 -24.76 21.04
CA GLY A 294 -26.70 -23.70 20.71
C GLY A 294 -27.12 -23.77 19.25
N GLY A 295 -28.41 -23.60 18.98
CA GLY A 295 -28.92 -23.37 17.61
C GLY A 295 -28.32 -22.10 17.00
N ARG A 296 -28.50 -21.91 15.68
CA ARG A 296 -27.91 -20.77 14.94
C ARG A 296 -28.17 -19.41 15.61
N GLY A 297 -29.39 -19.20 16.13
CA GLY A 297 -29.76 -17.97 16.83
C GLY A 297 -28.92 -17.69 18.08
N VAL A 298 -28.62 -18.73 18.89
CA VAL A 298 -27.77 -18.58 20.08
C VAL A 298 -26.33 -18.25 19.68
N ARG A 299 -25.78 -18.92 18.67
CA ARG A 299 -24.41 -18.65 18.20
C ARG A 299 -24.29 -17.23 17.64
N LEU A 300 -25.30 -16.76 16.90
CA LEU A 300 -25.36 -15.37 16.42
C LEU A 300 -25.48 -14.37 17.58
N ALA A 301 -26.33 -14.62 18.57
CA ALA A 301 -26.43 -13.77 19.76
C ALA A 301 -25.10 -13.68 20.51
N LEU A 302 -24.38 -14.80 20.64
CA LEU A 302 -23.05 -14.84 21.25
C LEU A 302 -22.00 -14.07 20.43
N LEU A 303 -22.06 -14.11 19.09
CA LEU A 303 -21.20 -13.28 18.25
C LEU A 303 -21.48 -11.79 18.42
N VAL A 304 -22.77 -11.40 18.44
CA VAL A 304 -23.17 -10.01 18.67
C VAL A 304 -22.71 -9.54 20.05
N LEU A 305 -22.87 -10.37 21.08
CA LEU A 305 -22.38 -10.09 22.42
C LEU A 305 -20.86 -9.93 22.44
N ALA A 306 -20.11 -10.82 21.82
CA ALA A 306 -18.64 -10.72 21.73
C ALA A 306 -18.21 -9.43 21.01
N GLY A 307 -18.86 -9.10 19.89
CA GLY A 307 -18.63 -7.84 19.18
C GLY A 307 -18.96 -6.61 20.04
N GLY A 308 -20.07 -6.66 20.77
CA GLY A 308 -20.47 -5.62 21.72
C GLY A 308 -19.46 -5.43 22.85
N ILE A 309 -18.91 -6.52 23.41
CA ILE A 309 -17.86 -6.47 24.44
C ILE A 309 -16.58 -5.83 23.88
N ILE A 310 -16.15 -6.23 22.69
CA ILE A 310 -14.94 -5.66 22.04
C ILE A 310 -15.14 -4.17 21.77
N ALA A 311 -16.31 -3.78 21.23
CA ALA A 311 -16.65 -2.39 20.96
C ALA A 311 -16.71 -1.57 22.26
N ALA A 312 -17.40 -2.06 23.28
CA ALA A 312 -17.48 -1.40 24.59
C ALA A 312 -16.08 -1.23 25.22
N PHE A 313 -15.26 -2.28 25.19
CA PHE A 313 -13.88 -2.22 25.66
C PHE A 313 -13.08 -1.13 24.95
N PHE A 314 -13.14 -1.08 23.61
CA PHE A 314 -12.43 -0.08 22.82
C PHE A 314 -12.92 1.34 23.11
N LEU A 315 -14.25 1.54 23.12
CA LEU A 315 -14.87 2.85 23.33
C LEU A 315 -14.60 3.40 24.74
N ILE A 316 -14.63 2.54 25.76
CA ILE A 316 -14.40 2.94 27.16
C ILE A 316 -12.91 3.15 27.43
N SER A 317 -12.06 2.26 26.94
CA SER A 317 -10.63 2.28 27.27
C SER A 317 -9.84 3.27 26.42
N PHE A 318 -10.24 3.48 25.17
CA PHE A 318 -9.49 4.25 24.18
C PHE A 318 -10.36 5.30 23.46
N PRO A 319 -11.09 6.17 24.18
CA PRO A 319 -11.95 7.17 23.56
C PRO A 319 -11.20 8.12 22.60
N GLN A 320 -9.90 8.36 22.83
CA GLN A 320 -9.04 9.16 21.97
C GLN A 320 -8.84 8.56 20.56
N CYS A 321 -9.06 7.26 20.38
CA CYS A 321 -8.98 6.59 19.08
C CYS A 321 -10.33 6.55 18.35
N ILE A 322 -11.39 7.12 18.94
CA ILE A 322 -12.70 7.31 18.29
C ILE A 322 -12.61 8.53 17.38
N GLY A 323 -12.16 8.32 16.15
CA GLY A 323 -12.02 9.38 15.18
C GLY A 323 -10.96 9.04 14.15
N ARG A 324 -10.02 9.95 13.96
CA ARG A 324 -8.95 9.79 12.98
C ARG A 324 -7.74 9.11 13.63
N PRO A 325 -7.30 7.94 13.12
CA PRO A 325 -6.13 7.23 13.64
C PRO A 325 -4.87 8.09 13.73
N GLU A 326 -4.72 9.05 12.81
CA GLU A 326 -3.54 9.91 12.73
C GLU A 326 -3.45 10.95 13.87
N ALA A 327 -4.57 11.19 14.60
CA ALA A 327 -4.65 12.13 15.72
C ALA A 327 -4.09 13.54 15.43
N ILE A 328 -4.27 14.03 14.20
CA ILE A 328 -3.71 15.32 13.76
C ILE A 328 -4.60 16.52 14.13
N SER A 329 -3.97 17.70 14.27
CA SER A 329 -4.69 18.94 14.53
C SER A 329 -5.59 19.35 13.34
N PRO A 330 -6.72 20.05 13.59
CA PRO A 330 -7.58 20.56 12.52
C PRO A 330 -6.85 21.48 11.53
N GLU A 331 -5.86 22.22 12.02
CA GLU A 331 -5.03 23.06 11.15
C GLU A 331 -4.19 22.22 10.19
N LEU A 332 -3.50 21.20 10.71
CA LEU A 332 -2.68 20.30 9.87
C LEU A 332 -3.54 19.56 8.85
N GLU A 333 -4.76 19.17 9.23
CA GLU A 333 -5.71 18.56 8.29
C GLU A 333 -6.03 19.49 7.11
N ARG A 334 -6.40 20.74 7.42
CA ARG A 334 -6.79 21.74 6.43
C ARG A 334 -5.62 22.15 5.52
N LEU A 335 -4.43 22.28 6.08
CA LEU A 335 -3.28 22.81 5.36
C LEU A 335 -2.51 21.73 4.59
N TRP A 336 -2.44 20.51 5.11
CA TRP A 336 -1.62 19.43 4.56
C TRP A 336 -2.44 18.19 4.20
N PHE A 337 -3.08 17.54 5.16
CA PHE A 337 -3.63 16.18 4.99
C PHE A 337 -4.67 16.08 3.86
N THR A 338 -5.58 17.04 3.76
CA THR A 338 -6.63 17.07 2.72
C THR A 338 -6.08 17.32 1.30
N ASN A 339 -4.81 17.71 1.17
CA ASN A 339 -4.14 17.87 -0.13
C ASN A 339 -3.45 16.57 -0.59
N ILE A 340 -3.34 15.55 0.28
CA ILE A 340 -2.79 14.24 -0.08
C ILE A 340 -3.69 13.58 -1.12
N ARG A 341 -3.13 13.23 -2.29
CA ARG A 341 -3.90 12.72 -3.44
C ARG A 341 -4.65 11.43 -3.11
N GLU A 342 -4.10 10.59 -2.24
CA GLU A 342 -4.60 9.24 -1.95
C GLU A 342 -5.79 9.24 -0.97
N VAL A 343 -5.79 10.20 -0.04
CA VAL A 343 -6.85 10.42 0.96
C VAL A 343 -8.14 10.92 0.29
N LYS A 344 -8.04 11.54 -0.88
CA LYS A 344 -9.22 12.08 -1.58
C LYS A 344 -10.12 10.97 -2.13
N PRO A 345 -11.45 11.18 -2.14
CA PRO A 345 -12.40 10.31 -2.81
C PRO A 345 -12.14 10.19 -4.31
N LEU A 346 -12.49 9.04 -4.89
CA LEU A 346 -12.25 8.77 -6.31
C LEU A 346 -12.96 9.76 -7.25
N TYR A 347 -14.17 10.20 -6.89
CA TYR A 347 -14.95 11.14 -7.71
C TYR A 347 -14.33 12.55 -7.83
N THR A 348 -13.32 12.86 -7.00
CA THR A 348 -12.57 14.12 -7.09
C THR A 348 -11.38 14.03 -8.04
N LYS A 349 -11.03 12.83 -8.51
CA LYS A 349 -9.92 12.61 -9.44
C LYS A 349 -10.34 12.90 -10.88
N PRO A 350 -9.36 13.14 -11.79
CA PRO A 350 -9.64 13.13 -13.22
C PRO A 350 -10.37 11.84 -13.63
N TRP A 351 -11.33 11.95 -14.54
CA TRP A 351 -12.17 10.82 -14.94
C TRP A 351 -11.37 9.61 -15.45
N ARG A 352 -10.21 9.84 -16.07
CA ARG A 352 -9.31 8.78 -16.55
C ARG A 352 -8.76 7.96 -15.37
N ASP A 353 -8.15 8.64 -14.39
CA ASP A 353 -7.66 8.02 -13.15
C ASP A 353 -8.79 7.30 -12.41
N ALA A 354 -9.99 7.90 -12.36
CA ALA A 354 -11.16 7.32 -11.72
C ALA A 354 -11.62 6.03 -12.42
N LEU A 355 -11.71 6.06 -13.75
CA LEU A 355 -12.12 4.92 -14.58
C LEU A 355 -11.11 3.77 -14.44
N ASP A 356 -9.82 4.04 -14.62
CA ASP A 356 -8.76 3.03 -14.52
C ASP A 356 -8.70 2.38 -13.13
N THR A 357 -8.96 3.16 -12.07
CA THR A 357 -8.96 2.63 -10.70
C THR A 357 -10.20 1.78 -10.41
N ALA A 358 -11.41 2.21 -10.82
CA ALA A 358 -12.67 1.59 -10.41
C ALA A 358 -13.18 0.46 -11.31
N TYR A 359 -12.80 0.41 -12.59
CA TYR A 359 -13.43 -0.48 -13.56
C TYR A 359 -13.29 -1.96 -13.20
N LEU A 360 -12.06 -2.45 -12.98
CA LEU A 360 -11.81 -3.84 -12.56
C LEU A 360 -12.47 -4.17 -11.20
N PRO A 361 -12.36 -3.33 -10.15
CA PRO A 361 -13.06 -3.57 -8.89
C PRO A 361 -14.58 -3.73 -9.04
N VAL A 362 -15.23 -2.88 -9.86
CA VAL A 362 -16.69 -2.95 -10.09
C VAL A 362 -17.08 -4.26 -10.76
N ILE A 363 -16.41 -4.62 -11.87
CA ILE A 363 -16.65 -5.89 -12.57
C ILE A 363 -16.36 -7.08 -11.66
N GLY A 364 -15.26 -7.01 -10.92
CA GLY A 364 -14.86 -8.02 -9.97
C GLY A 364 -15.88 -8.22 -8.85
N THR A 365 -16.43 -7.15 -8.28
CA THR A 365 -17.50 -7.22 -7.27
C THR A 365 -18.75 -7.88 -7.86
N ILE A 366 -19.20 -7.47 -9.05
CA ILE A 366 -20.35 -8.08 -9.74
C ILE A 366 -20.10 -9.57 -9.95
N GLY A 367 -18.90 -9.93 -10.43
CA GLY A 367 -18.52 -11.32 -10.66
C GLY A 367 -18.49 -12.16 -9.40
N ALA A 368 -17.99 -11.60 -8.29
CA ALA A 368 -17.99 -12.28 -7.00
C ALA A 368 -19.41 -12.50 -6.46
N MET A 369 -20.32 -11.53 -6.63
CA MET A 369 -21.74 -11.68 -6.26
C MET A 369 -22.44 -12.76 -7.09
N ILE A 370 -22.21 -12.79 -8.41
CA ILE A 370 -22.75 -13.83 -9.29
C ILE A 370 -22.19 -15.20 -8.90
N ALA A 371 -20.89 -15.30 -8.63
CA ALA A 371 -20.25 -16.53 -8.19
C ALA A 371 -20.81 -17.00 -6.84
N ALA A 372 -21.02 -16.10 -5.88
CA ALA A 372 -21.66 -16.41 -4.60
C ALA A 372 -23.08 -16.95 -4.78
N TRP A 373 -23.89 -16.32 -5.65
CA TRP A 373 -25.23 -16.77 -5.95
C TRP A 373 -25.27 -18.16 -6.59
N ARG A 374 -24.36 -18.44 -7.54
CA ARG A 374 -24.25 -19.74 -8.20
C ARG A 374 -23.71 -20.83 -7.28
N ALA A 375 -22.84 -20.46 -6.35
CA ALA A 375 -22.26 -21.38 -5.37
C ALA A 375 -23.12 -21.58 -4.13
N ARG A 376 -24.31 -20.97 -4.01
CA ARG A 376 -25.14 -20.96 -2.78
C ARG A 376 -25.48 -22.35 -2.20
N GLU A 377 -25.48 -23.37 -3.04
CA GLU A 377 -25.75 -24.78 -2.70
C GLU A 377 -24.46 -25.63 -2.68
N GLN A 378 -23.30 -25.01 -2.81
CA GLN A 378 -21.98 -25.67 -2.86
C GLN A 378 -21.17 -25.39 -1.59
N ALA A 379 -20.22 -26.27 -1.28
CA ALA A 379 -19.30 -26.07 -0.16
C ALA A 379 -18.44 -24.80 -0.25
N THR A 380 -18.32 -24.21 -1.45
CA THR A 380 -17.58 -22.97 -1.73
C THR A 380 -18.38 -21.70 -1.43
N ALA A 381 -19.69 -21.79 -1.15
CA ALA A 381 -20.55 -20.62 -0.90
C ALA A 381 -19.98 -19.65 0.13
N PRO A 382 -19.53 -20.10 1.33
CA PRO A 382 -19.01 -19.18 2.36
C PRO A 382 -17.81 -18.39 1.89
N VAL A 383 -16.97 -18.98 1.05
CA VAL A 383 -15.78 -18.34 0.50
C VAL A 383 -16.17 -17.26 -0.49
N TRP A 384 -17.10 -17.57 -1.41
CA TRP A 384 -17.58 -16.59 -2.39
C TRP A 384 -18.35 -15.44 -1.74
N MET A 385 -19.16 -15.70 -0.71
CA MET A 385 -19.82 -14.65 0.07
C MET A 385 -18.80 -13.72 0.74
N SER A 386 -17.73 -14.28 1.31
CA SER A 386 -16.64 -13.50 1.92
C SER A 386 -15.92 -12.64 0.88
N ILE A 387 -15.56 -13.22 -0.28
CA ILE A 387 -14.92 -12.47 -1.38
C ILE A 387 -15.85 -11.37 -1.89
N ALA A 388 -17.15 -11.65 -2.09
CA ALA A 388 -18.11 -10.66 -2.55
C ALA A 388 -18.26 -9.48 -1.56
N LEU A 389 -18.33 -9.77 -0.26
CA LEU A 389 -18.41 -8.75 0.78
C LEU A 389 -17.13 -7.90 0.86
N LEU A 390 -15.96 -8.55 0.81
CA LEU A 390 -14.67 -7.86 0.82
C LEU A 390 -14.48 -6.99 -0.43
N SER A 391 -14.80 -7.51 -1.61
CA SER A 391 -14.76 -6.76 -2.88
C SER A 391 -15.74 -5.60 -2.87
N LEU A 392 -16.97 -5.80 -2.39
CA LEU A 392 -17.94 -4.72 -2.27
C LEU A 392 -17.43 -3.62 -1.34
N PHE A 393 -16.94 -3.99 -0.16
CA PHE A 393 -16.42 -3.05 0.82
C PHE A 393 -15.23 -2.25 0.26
N ALA A 394 -14.23 -2.92 -0.33
CA ALA A 394 -13.06 -2.26 -0.89
C ALA A 394 -13.42 -1.34 -2.06
N THR A 395 -14.31 -1.79 -2.96
CA THR A 395 -14.82 -0.98 -4.09
C THR A 395 -15.61 0.23 -3.60
N ALA A 396 -16.50 0.07 -2.60
CA ALA A 396 -17.23 1.18 -2.00
C ALA A 396 -16.28 2.15 -1.28
N GLY A 397 -15.20 1.64 -0.67
CA GLY A 397 -14.14 2.43 -0.05
C GLY A 397 -13.50 3.45 -1.00
N LEU A 398 -13.51 3.21 -2.31
CA LEU A 398 -13.04 4.18 -3.32
C LEU A 398 -13.86 5.49 -3.30
N LEU A 399 -15.13 5.43 -2.94
CA LEU A 399 -15.98 6.61 -2.77
C LEU A 399 -15.61 7.43 -1.53
N TRP A 400 -14.87 6.84 -0.60
CA TRP A 400 -14.31 7.53 0.55
C TRP A 400 -12.88 7.98 0.28
N GLN A 401 -11.98 7.06 -0.07
CA GLN A 401 -10.56 7.34 -0.28
C GLN A 401 -10.00 6.48 -1.40
N SER A 402 -9.24 7.09 -2.30
CA SER A 402 -8.63 6.37 -3.42
C SER A 402 -7.52 5.40 -3.03
N ARG A 403 -6.98 5.50 -1.80
CA ARG A 403 -6.05 4.50 -1.25
C ARG A 403 -6.63 3.09 -1.13
N PHE A 404 -7.95 2.92 -1.30
CA PHE A 404 -8.58 1.60 -1.44
C PHE A 404 -8.29 0.90 -2.78
N GLY A 405 -7.73 1.62 -3.76
CA GLY A 405 -7.45 1.14 -5.11
C GLY A 405 -6.74 -0.21 -5.19
N PRO A 406 -5.56 -0.37 -4.57
CA PRO A 406 -4.78 -1.60 -4.66
C PRO A 406 -5.53 -2.84 -4.17
N GLN A 407 -6.17 -2.78 -2.99
CA GLN A 407 -6.92 -3.91 -2.44
C GLN A 407 -8.23 -4.16 -3.19
N ALA A 408 -8.90 -3.11 -3.68
CA ALA A 408 -10.14 -3.24 -4.44
C ALA A 408 -9.88 -3.95 -5.80
N GLN A 409 -8.83 -3.54 -6.51
CA GLN A 409 -8.42 -4.21 -7.75
C GLN A 409 -8.01 -5.66 -7.49
N LEU A 410 -7.26 -5.90 -6.41
CA LEU A 410 -6.80 -7.22 -6.06
C LEU A 410 -7.94 -8.19 -5.76
N LEU A 411 -8.89 -7.78 -4.92
CA LEU A 411 -10.08 -8.58 -4.60
C LEU A 411 -10.99 -8.76 -5.83
N GLY A 412 -11.06 -7.73 -6.69
CA GLY A 412 -11.79 -7.78 -7.94
C GLY A 412 -11.30 -8.90 -8.90
N THR A 413 -10.02 -9.27 -8.85
CA THR A 413 -9.45 -10.32 -9.72
C THR A 413 -10.18 -11.66 -9.59
N PHE A 414 -10.62 -12.04 -8.38
CA PHE A 414 -11.30 -13.32 -8.15
C PHE A 414 -12.67 -13.38 -8.85
N GLY A 415 -13.48 -12.35 -8.68
CA GLY A 415 -14.81 -12.30 -9.30
C GLY A 415 -14.73 -12.09 -10.81
N ALA A 416 -13.80 -11.28 -11.29
CA ALA A 416 -13.53 -11.13 -12.73
C ALA A 416 -13.07 -12.46 -13.36
N THR A 417 -12.23 -13.23 -12.66
CA THR A 417 -11.83 -14.58 -13.09
C THR A 417 -13.01 -15.52 -13.15
N ALA A 418 -13.90 -15.51 -12.15
CA ALA A 418 -15.10 -16.34 -12.17
C ALA A 418 -16.00 -16.02 -13.37
N LEU A 419 -16.21 -14.72 -13.66
CA LEU A 419 -16.96 -14.31 -14.86
C LEU A 419 -16.27 -14.75 -16.14
N ALA A 420 -14.95 -14.56 -16.24
CA ALA A 420 -14.17 -14.99 -17.40
C ALA A 420 -14.27 -16.51 -17.61
N TRP A 421 -14.20 -17.29 -16.54
CA TRP A 421 -14.34 -18.74 -16.59
C TRP A 421 -15.73 -19.18 -17.06
N LEU A 422 -16.77 -18.36 -16.82
CA LEU A 422 -18.12 -18.62 -17.32
C LEU A 422 -18.28 -18.19 -18.79
N ILE A 423 -17.66 -17.09 -19.20
CA ILE A 423 -17.93 -16.47 -20.49
C ILE A 423 -16.99 -16.99 -21.59
N LEU A 424 -15.68 -17.04 -21.32
CA LEU A 424 -14.67 -17.30 -22.34
C LEU A 424 -14.81 -18.68 -23.01
N PRO A 425 -15.08 -19.81 -22.31
CA PRO A 425 -15.24 -21.09 -22.98
C PRO A 425 -16.37 -21.09 -24.00
N ARG A 426 -17.52 -20.44 -23.69
CA ARG A 426 -18.65 -20.34 -24.63
C ARG A 426 -18.32 -19.56 -25.90
N LEU A 427 -17.43 -18.57 -25.78
CA LEU A 427 -16.98 -17.79 -26.93
C LEU A 427 -15.96 -18.60 -27.75
N LEU A 428 -15.04 -19.29 -27.06
CA LEU A 428 -14.03 -20.15 -27.68
C LEU A 428 -14.65 -21.32 -28.47
N ASP A 429 -15.75 -21.89 -27.98
CA ASP A 429 -16.48 -22.99 -28.63
C ASP A 429 -17.33 -22.54 -29.83
N SER A 430 -17.33 -21.24 -30.17
CA SER A 430 -18.13 -20.73 -31.29
C SER A 430 -17.57 -21.18 -32.65
N GLY A 431 -18.48 -21.63 -33.53
CA GLY A 431 -18.15 -21.94 -34.93
C GLY A 431 -17.74 -20.71 -35.75
N SER A 432 -18.16 -19.51 -35.36
CA SER A 432 -17.78 -18.26 -36.04
C SER A 432 -16.41 -17.78 -35.58
N ALA A 433 -15.46 -17.64 -36.51
CA ALA A 433 -14.12 -17.13 -36.20
C ALA A 433 -14.15 -15.71 -35.58
N LEU A 434 -15.11 -14.86 -36.00
CA LEU A 434 -15.28 -13.52 -35.46
C LEU A 434 -15.70 -13.54 -33.99
N VAL A 435 -16.66 -14.39 -33.63
CA VAL A 435 -17.11 -14.55 -32.24
C VAL A 435 -16.03 -15.22 -31.40
N ARG A 436 -15.39 -16.26 -31.95
CA ARG A 436 -14.35 -17.02 -31.28
C ARG A 436 -13.12 -16.18 -30.93
N VAL A 437 -12.59 -15.41 -31.88
CA VAL A 437 -11.39 -14.59 -31.64
C VAL A 437 -11.79 -13.21 -31.12
N GLY A 438 -12.61 -12.47 -31.86
CA GLY A 438 -12.99 -11.10 -31.53
C GLY A 438 -13.83 -11.02 -30.26
N GLY A 439 -14.82 -11.91 -30.10
CA GLY A 439 -15.64 -11.98 -28.89
C GLY A 439 -14.82 -12.33 -27.64
N THR A 440 -13.92 -13.31 -27.72
CA THR A 440 -13.05 -13.69 -26.60
C THR A 440 -12.11 -12.57 -26.20
N LEU A 441 -11.47 -11.88 -27.16
CA LEU A 441 -10.61 -10.73 -26.86
C LEU A 441 -11.39 -9.58 -26.23
N LEU A 442 -12.55 -9.23 -26.79
CA LEU A 442 -13.40 -8.18 -26.24
C LEU A 442 -13.87 -8.52 -24.82
N ALA A 443 -14.32 -9.76 -24.60
CA ALA A 443 -14.74 -10.23 -23.29
C ALA A 443 -13.58 -10.21 -22.29
N PHE A 444 -12.38 -10.64 -22.68
CA PHE A 444 -11.21 -10.56 -21.82
C PHE A 444 -10.83 -9.11 -21.49
N PHE A 445 -10.81 -8.21 -22.47
CA PHE A 445 -10.49 -6.80 -22.24
C PHE A 445 -11.53 -6.09 -21.36
N ALA A 446 -12.81 -6.45 -21.51
CA ALA A 446 -13.86 -6.00 -20.61
C ALA A 446 -13.61 -6.55 -19.19
N LEU A 447 -13.45 -7.85 -19.03
CA LEU A 447 -13.36 -8.45 -17.70
C LEU A 447 -12.07 -8.11 -16.94
N SER A 448 -10.97 -7.88 -17.64
CA SER A 448 -9.68 -7.48 -17.07
C SER A 448 -9.56 -5.97 -16.79
N GLY A 449 -10.53 -5.18 -17.25
CA GLY A 449 -10.50 -3.71 -17.15
C GLY A 449 -9.62 -3.00 -18.17
N GLN A 450 -9.09 -3.70 -19.17
CA GLN A 450 -8.31 -3.08 -20.24
C GLN A 450 -9.13 -2.15 -21.15
N LEU A 451 -10.45 -2.33 -21.24
CA LEU A 451 -11.28 -1.34 -21.95
C LEU A 451 -11.20 0.06 -21.33
N ALA A 452 -11.08 0.17 -20.00
CA ALA A 452 -10.83 1.45 -19.34
C ALA A 452 -9.50 2.06 -19.80
N GLN A 453 -8.45 1.25 -19.81
CA GLN A 453 -7.10 1.66 -20.24
C GLN A 453 -7.09 2.14 -21.70
N PHE A 454 -7.76 1.41 -22.61
CA PHE A 454 -7.88 1.86 -23.99
C PHE A 454 -8.67 3.15 -24.13
N ALA A 455 -9.72 3.35 -23.31
CA ALA A 455 -10.46 4.60 -23.27
C ALA A 455 -9.60 5.76 -22.74
N THR A 456 -8.67 5.52 -21.81
CA THR A 456 -7.78 6.57 -21.30
C THR A 456 -6.67 6.96 -22.28
N MET A 457 -6.35 6.09 -23.25
CA MET A 457 -5.46 6.39 -24.39
C MET A 457 -6.08 7.31 -25.45
N ILE A 458 -7.40 7.57 -25.40
CA ILE A 458 -8.05 8.53 -26.31
C ILE A 458 -7.37 9.91 -26.14
N PRO A 459 -6.88 10.52 -27.25
CA PRO A 459 -6.13 11.76 -27.19
C PRO A 459 -6.82 12.82 -26.35
N LYS A 460 -6.05 13.48 -25.50
CA LYS A 460 -6.55 14.63 -24.73
C LYS A 460 -7.00 15.71 -25.71
N SER A 461 -8.14 16.33 -25.44
CA SER A 461 -8.61 17.47 -26.22
C SER A 461 -7.59 18.61 -26.19
N GLU A 462 -7.60 19.48 -27.20
CA GLU A 462 -6.69 20.65 -27.22
C GLU A 462 -6.80 21.50 -25.95
N LYS A 463 -8.00 21.61 -25.36
CA LYS A 463 -8.23 22.32 -24.10
C LYS A 463 -7.50 21.65 -22.93
N GLU A 464 -7.54 20.32 -22.85
CA GLU A 464 -6.83 19.55 -21.83
C GLU A 464 -5.31 19.63 -22.01
N VAL A 465 -4.83 19.56 -23.25
CA VAL A 465 -3.39 19.69 -23.57
C VAL A 465 -2.90 21.10 -23.23
N LYS A 466 -3.63 22.15 -23.61
CA LYS A 466 -3.30 23.55 -23.27
C LYS A 466 -3.31 23.77 -21.76
N ARG A 467 -4.27 23.18 -21.03
CA ARG A 467 -4.31 23.26 -19.56
C ARG A 467 -3.10 22.56 -18.92
N ALA A 468 -2.82 21.32 -19.32
CA ALA A 468 -1.69 20.54 -18.81
C ALA A 468 -0.34 21.18 -19.16
N SER A 469 -0.20 21.77 -20.35
CA SER A 469 1.01 22.49 -20.76
C SER A 469 1.21 23.77 -19.96
N ARG A 470 0.14 24.53 -19.69
CA ARG A 470 0.20 25.71 -18.80
C ARG A 470 0.58 25.33 -17.36
N GLU A 471 0.00 24.25 -16.84
CA GLU A 471 0.33 23.69 -15.52
C GLU A 471 1.79 23.22 -15.46
N ALA A 472 2.28 22.50 -16.49
CA ALA A 472 3.66 22.01 -16.57
C ALA A 472 4.69 23.14 -16.72
N ASN A 473 4.39 24.16 -17.53
CA ASN A 473 5.27 25.32 -17.72
C ASN A 473 5.31 26.23 -16.48
N ALA A 474 4.20 26.35 -15.74
CA ALA A 474 4.15 27.08 -14.48
C ALA A 474 4.89 26.36 -13.33
N ALA A 475 5.04 25.03 -13.43
CA ALA A 475 5.66 24.17 -12.42
C ALA A 475 7.17 23.91 -12.65
N GLY A 476 7.89 24.71 -13.46
CA GLY A 476 9.33 24.47 -13.68
C GLY A 476 9.64 23.04 -14.18
N LYS A 477 10.84 22.49 -13.90
CA LYS A 477 11.13 21.05 -14.13
C LYS A 477 11.19 20.32 -12.77
N PRO A 478 10.05 19.98 -12.15
CA PRO A 478 9.97 19.50 -10.76
C PRO A 478 10.81 18.25 -10.50
N GLY A 479 10.93 17.39 -11.53
CA GLY A 479 11.60 16.10 -11.41
C GLY A 479 13.12 16.18 -11.26
N ARG A 480 13.78 17.32 -11.57
CA ARG A 480 15.25 17.39 -11.53
C ARG A 480 15.81 17.40 -10.10
N CYS A 481 15.13 18.04 -9.16
CA CYS A 481 15.63 18.18 -7.79
C CYS A 481 15.75 16.83 -7.06
N MET A 482 14.91 15.84 -7.42
CA MET A 482 14.94 14.51 -6.81
C MET A 482 16.01 13.58 -7.43
N THR A 483 16.69 14.04 -8.49
CA THR A 483 17.71 13.24 -9.18
C THR A 483 19.01 13.19 -8.39
N ILE A 484 19.73 12.08 -8.52
CA ILE A 484 21.04 11.90 -7.86
C ILE A 484 22.03 13.01 -8.24
N PRO A 485 22.20 13.38 -9.53
CA PRO A 485 23.15 14.45 -9.88
C PRO A 485 22.82 15.79 -9.24
N ALA A 486 21.54 16.13 -9.08
CA ALA A 486 21.14 17.36 -8.41
C ALA A 486 21.47 17.31 -6.91
N LEU A 487 21.09 16.23 -6.22
CA LEU A 487 21.35 16.07 -4.78
C LEU A 487 22.84 16.00 -4.45
N ALA A 488 23.66 15.45 -5.36
CA ALA A 488 25.11 15.42 -5.22
C ALA A 488 25.76 16.82 -5.24
N GLN A 489 25.09 17.85 -5.78
CA GLN A 489 25.55 19.23 -5.67
C GLN A 489 25.43 19.74 -4.24
N LEU A 490 24.36 19.37 -3.54
CA LEU A 490 24.14 19.73 -2.13
C LEU A 490 25.16 19.04 -1.24
N ASP A 491 25.42 17.75 -1.45
CA ASP A 491 26.30 16.95 -0.59
C ASP A 491 27.79 17.37 -0.63
N ARG A 492 28.16 18.31 -1.51
CA ARG A 492 29.49 18.97 -1.50
C ARG A 492 29.62 20.01 -0.38
N LEU A 493 28.50 20.49 0.16
CA LEU A 493 28.45 21.44 1.24
C LEU A 493 28.62 20.72 2.59
N PRO A 494 29.07 21.42 3.64
CA PRO A 494 29.04 20.89 5.00
C PRO A 494 27.64 20.44 5.39
N ALA A 495 27.55 19.37 6.19
CA ALA A 495 26.27 18.87 6.69
C ALA A 495 25.51 19.99 7.42
N ALA A 496 24.22 20.09 7.15
CA ALA A 496 23.36 21.17 7.61
C ALA A 496 21.93 20.65 7.75
N THR A 497 21.16 21.27 8.63
CA THR A 497 19.71 21.10 8.69
C THR A 497 19.07 22.13 7.78
N MET A 498 18.24 21.66 6.86
CA MET A 498 17.60 22.48 5.84
C MET A 498 16.12 22.75 6.18
N LEU A 499 15.73 24.02 6.16
CA LEU A 499 14.34 24.42 5.94
C LEU A 499 14.04 24.22 4.45
N THR A 500 13.23 23.21 4.14
CA THR A 500 12.84 22.85 2.77
C THR A 500 11.40 22.36 2.74
N PHE A 501 10.90 22.07 1.54
CA PHE A 501 9.57 21.51 1.33
C PHE A 501 9.39 20.17 2.05
N VAL A 502 8.18 19.95 2.55
CA VAL A 502 7.79 18.73 3.27
C VAL A 502 8.10 17.50 2.41
N ASP A 503 7.72 17.51 1.14
CA ASP A 503 7.89 16.36 0.24
C ASP A 503 9.36 16.13 -0.20
N MET A 504 10.24 17.12 -0.02
CA MET A 504 11.67 17.02 -0.36
C MET A 504 12.49 16.33 0.75
N GLY A 505 12.08 16.47 2.00
CA GLY A 505 12.81 15.97 3.18
C GLY A 505 13.27 14.51 3.06
N PRO A 506 12.38 13.53 2.76
CA PRO A 506 12.75 12.12 2.71
C PRO A 506 13.85 11.82 1.69
N ARG A 507 13.76 12.39 0.47
CA ARG A 507 14.79 12.16 -0.56
C ARG A 507 16.12 12.81 -0.19
N LEU A 508 16.08 14.02 0.35
CA LEU A 508 17.27 14.75 0.81
C LEU A 508 18.05 13.94 1.85
N ILE A 509 17.38 13.48 2.91
CA ILE A 509 18.06 12.77 4.00
C ILE A 509 18.52 11.37 3.60
N THR A 510 17.86 10.75 2.63
CA THR A 510 18.23 9.42 2.14
C THR A 510 19.51 9.46 1.32
N MET A 511 19.67 10.51 0.51
CA MET A 511 20.72 10.59 -0.52
C MET A 511 21.92 11.46 -0.14
N THR A 512 21.80 12.31 0.88
CA THR A 512 22.85 13.27 1.28
C THR A 512 23.16 13.16 2.77
N ARG A 513 24.18 13.88 3.24
CA ARG A 513 24.52 13.99 4.68
C ARG A 513 23.67 15.04 5.43
N HIS A 514 22.83 15.79 4.73
CA HIS A 514 21.98 16.83 5.32
C HIS A 514 20.78 16.26 6.06
N SER A 515 20.25 17.08 6.96
CA SER A 515 18.99 16.87 7.69
C SER A 515 17.92 17.83 7.16
N ALA A 516 16.65 17.55 7.44
CA ALA A 516 15.54 18.44 7.09
C ALA A 516 14.62 18.66 8.29
N ILE A 517 13.89 19.77 8.30
CA ILE A 517 12.93 20.06 9.38
C ILE A 517 11.83 19.00 9.45
N THR A 518 11.35 18.47 8.32
CA THR A 518 10.25 17.51 8.34
C THR A 518 10.16 16.66 7.06
N GLY A 519 9.22 15.72 7.08
CA GLY A 519 8.71 14.96 5.93
C GLY A 519 7.19 14.80 6.05
N PRO A 520 6.50 14.20 5.06
CA PRO A 520 5.04 14.11 5.04
C PRO A 520 4.49 13.01 5.97
N TYR A 521 4.80 13.08 7.27
CA TYR A 521 4.43 12.08 8.27
C TYR A 521 3.62 12.68 9.41
N HIS A 522 2.42 12.16 9.65
CA HIS A 522 1.43 12.75 10.56
C HIS A 522 1.87 12.82 12.02
N ARG A 523 2.75 11.92 12.46
CA ARG A 523 3.26 11.88 13.85
C ARG A 523 4.10 13.08 14.26
N ASN A 524 4.48 13.93 13.31
CA ASN A 524 5.28 15.12 13.59
C ASN A 524 4.65 16.38 13.00
N GLY A 525 3.34 16.49 13.21
CA GLY A 525 2.50 17.55 12.66
C GLY A 525 3.03 18.96 12.90
N ASP A 526 3.61 19.22 14.06
CA ASP A 526 4.17 20.53 14.41
C ASP A 526 5.33 20.91 13.50
N ALA A 527 6.18 19.96 13.12
CA ALA A 527 7.28 20.22 12.19
C ALA A 527 6.78 20.47 10.75
N ILE A 528 5.66 19.84 10.36
CA ILE A 528 4.98 20.15 9.08
C ILE A 528 4.40 21.57 9.12
N LEU A 529 3.72 21.94 10.21
CA LEU A 529 3.18 23.29 10.37
C LEU A 529 4.28 24.35 10.43
N ASP A 530 5.40 24.08 11.10
CA ASP A 530 6.58 24.96 11.11
C ASP A 530 7.03 25.33 9.69
N VAL A 531 7.14 24.34 8.80
CA VAL A 531 7.51 24.56 7.39
C VAL A 531 6.43 25.35 6.63
N ILE A 532 5.16 24.95 6.78
CA ILE A 532 4.04 25.61 6.09
C ILE A 532 3.90 27.08 6.54
N HIS A 533 4.00 27.35 7.84
CA HIS A 533 3.95 28.70 8.40
C HIS A 533 5.15 29.53 7.94
N SER A 534 6.36 28.94 7.96
CA SER A 534 7.57 29.60 7.47
C SER A 534 7.41 30.10 6.04
N PHE A 535 6.94 29.27 5.12
CA PHE A 535 6.84 29.65 3.71
C PHE A 535 5.64 30.53 3.37
N ARG A 536 4.57 30.50 4.19
CA ARG A 536 3.35 31.29 3.97
C ARG A 536 3.34 32.64 4.66
N ALA A 537 4.12 32.83 5.72
CA ALA A 537 4.15 34.09 6.46
C ALA A 537 4.70 35.22 5.59
N THR A 538 4.08 36.40 5.68
CA THR A 538 4.61 37.61 5.02
C THR A 538 5.87 38.12 5.72
N SER A 539 6.00 37.91 7.04
CA SER A 539 7.22 38.27 7.76
C SER A 539 8.25 37.13 7.68
N PRO A 540 9.45 37.37 7.13
CA PRO A 540 10.54 36.38 7.13
C PRO A 540 10.95 35.90 8.53
N GLU A 541 10.69 36.70 9.57
CA GLU A 541 11.07 36.37 10.95
C GLU A 541 10.38 35.11 11.50
N VAL A 542 9.24 34.71 10.94
CA VAL A 542 8.61 33.43 11.28
C VAL A 542 9.52 32.27 10.87
N ALA A 543 10.06 32.30 9.66
CA ALA A 543 11.00 31.31 9.17
C ALA A 543 12.31 31.35 9.97
N HIS A 544 12.81 32.55 10.28
CA HIS A 544 14.02 32.73 11.09
C HIS A 544 13.88 32.10 12.49
N ALA A 545 12.75 32.33 13.16
CA ALA A 545 12.47 31.75 14.47
C ALA A 545 12.33 30.22 14.43
N VAL A 546 11.69 29.68 13.38
CA VAL A 546 11.60 28.24 13.13
C VAL A 546 12.99 27.66 12.90
N MET A 547 13.81 28.29 12.06
CA MET A 547 15.18 27.84 11.77
C MET A 547 16.03 27.78 13.04
N LYS A 548 16.00 28.84 13.87
CA LYS A 548 16.68 28.86 15.18
C LYS A 548 16.21 27.74 16.10
N ARG A 549 14.90 27.54 16.24
CA ARG A 549 14.32 26.51 17.12
C ARG A 549 14.65 25.08 16.67
N ARG A 550 14.68 24.84 15.35
CA ARG A 550 14.94 23.51 14.74
C ARG A 550 16.42 23.29 14.38
N GLY A 551 17.30 24.24 14.70
CA GLY A 551 18.72 24.18 14.34
C GLY A 551 18.98 24.16 12.83
N ALA A 552 18.06 24.69 12.02
CA ALA A 552 18.25 24.82 10.58
C ALA A 552 19.17 25.99 10.25
N THR A 553 20.17 25.76 9.40
CA THR A 553 21.17 26.76 9.02
C THR A 553 21.10 27.12 7.54
N MET A 554 20.24 26.43 6.78
CA MET A 554 20.05 26.67 5.35
C MET A 554 18.57 26.62 4.97
N VAL A 555 18.21 27.39 3.94
CA VAL A 555 16.91 27.32 3.26
C VAL A 555 17.13 26.74 1.87
N LEU A 556 16.52 25.60 1.58
CA LEU A 556 16.62 24.92 0.28
C LEU A 556 15.27 24.95 -0.42
N LEU A 557 15.22 25.57 -1.60
CA LEU A 557 14.05 25.59 -2.47
C LEU A 557 14.30 24.81 -3.75
N CYS A 558 13.26 24.11 -4.23
CA CYS A 558 13.19 23.52 -5.56
C CYS A 558 12.05 24.19 -6.35
N PRO A 559 12.31 25.28 -7.07
CA PRO A 559 11.28 25.99 -7.81
C PRO A 559 10.52 25.07 -8.77
N GLY A 560 9.18 25.08 -8.68
CA GLY A 560 8.32 24.29 -9.54
C GLY A 560 7.89 22.93 -8.97
N MET A 561 8.40 22.52 -7.81
CA MET A 561 7.81 21.38 -7.10
C MET A 561 6.31 21.59 -6.83
N ALA A 562 5.52 20.51 -6.80
CA ALA A 562 4.07 20.60 -6.56
C ALA A 562 3.73 21.42 -5.30
N GLU A 563 4.44 21.18 -4.19
CA GLU A 563 4.30 21.95 -2.95
C GLU A 563 4.59 23.46 -3.14
N SER A 564 5.64 23.78 -3.91
CA SER A 564 6.01 25.17 -4.20
C SER A 564 4.89 25.96 -4.90
N THR A 565 4.12 25.29 -5.78
CA THR A 565 2.98 25.92 -6.47
C THR A 565 1.83 26.24 -5.51
N ILE A 566 1.69 25.47 -4.43
CA ILE A 566 0.67 25.72 -3.40
C ILE A 566 1.02 27.00 -2.63
N TYR A 567 2.29 27.18 -2.25
CA TYR A 567 2.72 28.41 -1.57
C TYR A 567 2.53 29.64 -2.44
N LYS A 568 2.96 29.59 -3.71
CA LYS A 568 2.75 30.69 -4.66
C LYS A 568 1.28 31.06 -4.83
N ALA A 569 0.40 30.06 -4.91
CA ALA A 569 -1.04 30.29 -5.10
C ALA A 569 -1.77 30.76 -3.83
N ARG A 570 -1.41 30.23 -2.66
CA ARG A 570 -2.13 30.48 -1.39
C ARG A 570 -1.51 31.56 -0.51
N ALA A 571 -0.27 31.96 -0.80
CA ALA A 571 0.46 33.00 -0.09
C ALA A 571 1.36 33.77 -1.09
N PRO A 572 0.76 34.56 -2.00
CA PRO A 572 1.50 35.27 -3.05
C PRO A 572 2.50 36.30 -2.51
N GLN A 573 2.33 36.78 -1.27
CA GLN A 573 3.27 37.65 -0.58
C GLN A 573 4.06 36.93 0.53
N GLY A 574 3.94 35.61 0.63
CA GLY A 574 4.62 34.82 1.65
C GLY A 574 6.12 34.71 1.40
N PHE A 575 6.86 34.32 2.44
CA PHE A 575 8.31 34.18 2.44
C PHE A 575 8.86 33.36 1.27
N TYR A 576 8.20 32.27 0.88
CA TYR A 576 8.60 31.51 -0.32
C TYR A 576 8.63 32.40 -1.58
N THR A 577 7.56 33.16 -1.83
CA THR A 577 7.46 34.01 -3.02
C THR A 577 8.46 35.16 -2.96
N GLN A 578 8.67 35.74 -1.78
CA GLN A 578 9.71 36.77 -1.57
C GLN A 578 11.10 36.29 -1.99
N LEU A 579 11.49 35.07 -1.57
CA LEU A 579 12.78 34.49 -1.96
C LEU A 579 12.88 34.23 -3.48
N ILE A 580 11.81 33.73 -4.10
CA ILE A 580 11.77 33.52 -5.56
C ILE A 580 11.89 34.83 -6.33
N ASP A 581 11.32 35.92 -5.80
CA ASP A 581 11.36 37.25 -6.41
C ASP A 581 12.66 38.03 -6.10
N GLY A 582 13.60 37.43 -5.37
CA GLY A 582 14.89 38.03 -5.01
C GLY A 582 14.86 38.94 -3.77
N ASN A 583 13.73 39.01 -3.07
CA ASN A 583 13.60 39.74 -1.81
C ASN A 583 14.13 38.87 -0.65
N VAL A 584 15.45 38.87 -0.47
CA VAL A 584 16.14 38.07 0.54
C VAL A 584 16.33 38.89 1.83
N PRO A 585 15.91 38.39 3.01
CA PRO A 585 16.11 39.10 4.27
C PRO A 585 17.59 39.13 4.68
N ALA A 586 17.98 40.12 5.48
CA ALA A 586 19.40 40.35 5.84
C ALA A 586 20.08 39.20 6.61
N TRP A 587 19.32 38.31 7.25
CA TRP A 587 19.83 37.13 7.95
C TRP A 587 20.03 35.92 7.01
N LEU A 588 19.78 36.08 5.69
CA LEU A 588 20.07 35.07 4.67
C LEU A 588 21.05 35.58 3.63
N GLU A 589 22.05 34.75 3.33
CA GLU A 589 22.98 34.96 2.23
C GLU A 589 22.81 33.87 1.17
N PRO A 590 22.67 34.21 -0.12
CA PRO A 590 22.63 33.21 -1.20
C PRO A 590 23.88 32.34 -1.22
N VAL A 591 23.72 31.03 -1.43
CA VAL A 591 24.83 30.10 -1.64
C VAL A 591 24.95 29.81 -3.13
N GLU A 592 26.11 30.11 -3.70
CA GLU A 592 26.39 29.80 -5.11
C GLU A 592 26.33 28.28 -5.34
N LEU A 593 25.46 27.89 -6.28
CA LEU A 593 25.36 26.54 -6.81
C LEU A 593 25.75 26.57 -8.29
N PRO A 594 26.14 25.42 -8.90
CA PRO A 594 26.43 25.38 -10.34
C PRO A 594 25.26 25.93 -11.17
N ASP A 595 25.54 26.62 -12.27
CA ASP A 595 24.52 27.26 -13.13
C ASP A 595 23.38 26.33 -13.58
N ASN A 596 23.65 25.03 -13.65
CA ASN A 596 22.68 24.01 -14.05
C ASN A 596 21.86 23.41 -12.88
N SER A 597 22.07 23.93 -11.66
CA SER A 597 21.38 23.51 -10.44
C SER A 597 19.88 23.76 -10.54
N PRO A 598 19.04 22.76 -10.20
CA PRO A 598 17.61 22.97 -10.10
C PRO A 598 17.19 23.59 -8.75
N PHE A 599 18.15 23.85 -7.85
CA PHE A 599 17.92 24.37 -6.51
C PHE A 599 18.24 25.85 -6.40
N GLN A 600 17.55 26.51 -5.46
CA GLN A 600 17.98 27.78 -4.89
C GLN A 600 18.27 27.55 -3.40
N LEU A 601 19.39 28.07 -2.92
CA LEU A 601 19.90 27.79 -1.59
C LEU A 601 20.39 29.07 -0.92
N TRP A 602 20.04 29.23 0.34
CA TRP A 602 20.52 30.32 1.19
C TRP A 602 21.06 29.76 2.50
N ARG A 603 22.06 30.44 3.05
CA ARG A 603 22.65 30.17 4.35
C ARG A 603 22.21 31.25 5.33
N MET A 604 21.89 30.84 6.55
CA MET A 604 21.66 31.77 7.65
C MET A 604 22.98 32.43 8.07
N VAL A 605 22.97 33.76 8.18
CA VAL A 605 24.11 34.58 8.60
C VAL A 605 23.74 35.42 9.83
N GLY A 606 24.72 35.61 10.72
CA GLY A 606 24.49 36.10 12.09
C GLY A 606 24.02 34.99 13.00
#